data_AF-A0A0E3Y9B2-F1
#
_entry.id   AF-A0A0E3Y9B2-F1
#
_cell.length_a   1.000
_cell.length_b   1.000
_cell.length_c   1.000
_cell.angle_alpha   90.00
_cell.angle_beta   90.00
_cell.angle_gamma   90.00
#
_symmetry.space_group_name_H-M   'P 1'
#
loop_
_entity.id
_entity.type
_entity.pdbx_description
1 polymer ?
#
loop_
_entity_poly.entity_id
_entity_poly.type
_entity_poly.pdbx_seq_one_letter_code
_entity_poly.pdbx_strand_id
1 'polypeptide(L)'
;MFCPSASPLTAGMSVALHQTLPSDDIHASVEQALHDVFADKYTVLIDCESERGVLPPDVREHVCSDLGEAILCACAEDPTRLESAVVLLYGDVEMCTSIRGAINEAFPVVAMVPTERHVTLYRDDEVIATFGKVPHKPWTFLRVALGIAGKAGKGAEVLSYAGAHGMAAMLDAIPTSFPLQDRVVASIQALVDETRT
;
A
#
# COMPACT_ATOMS: atom_id res chain seq x y z
N MET A 1 42.84 -4.59 -55.97
CA MET A 1 41.69 -4.63 -56.88
C MET A 1 40.45 -4.88 -56.01
N PHE A 2 39.44 -4.00 -56.12
CA PHE A 2 38.21 -3.90 -55.29
C PHE A 2 37.30 -5.14 -55.41
N CYS A 3 36.54 -5.55 -54.39
CA CYS A 3 35.21 -5.06 -53.91
C CYS A 3 34.79 -5.89 -52.64
N PRO A 4 33.59 -5.73 -52.04
CA PRO A 4 32.88 -4.55 -51.53
C PRO A 4 32.34 -4.75 -50.09
N SER A 5 31.89 -3.69 -49.40
CA SER A 5 30.81 -3.78 -48.38
C SER A 5 30.08 -2.44 -48.25
N ALA A 6 28.79 -2.43 -48.62
CA ALA A 6 27.76 -1.52 -48.09
C ALA A 6 27.51 -1.92 -46.61
N SER A 7 27.12 -1.06 -45.67
CA SER A 7 26.05 -0.06 -45.64
C SER A 7 26.30 0.95 -44.50
N PRO A 8 25.61 2.11 -44.49
CA PRO A 8 25.85 3.16 -43.50
C PRO A 8 25.29 2.78 -42.12
N LEU A 9 26.11 2.94 -41.09
CA LEU A 9 25.67 3.01 -39.70
C LEU A 9 24.92 4.33 -39.48
N THR A 10 23.63 4.37 -39.81
CA THR A 10 22.70 5.29 -39.16
C THR A 10 22.52 4.82 -37.72
N ALA A 11 23.41 5.27 -36.84
CA ALA A 11 23.15 5.36 -35.40
C ALA A 11 22.13 6.49 -35.17
N GLY A 12 20.91 6.30 -35.69
CA GLY A 12 19.78 7.17 -35.49
C GLY A 12 19.13 6.82 -34.17
N MET A 13 19.57 7.49 -33.12
CA MET A 13 18.79 7.88 -31.94
C MET A 13 17.53 7.04 -31.69
N SER A 14 17.69 5.92 -30.98
CA SER A 14 16.57 5.43 -30.16
C SER A 14 16.40 6.44 -29.03
N VAL A 15 15.65 7.50 -29.30
CA VAL A 15 14.99 8.28 -28.27
C VAL A 15 14.04 7.28 -27.61
N ALA A 16 14.52 6.60 -26.58
CA ALA A 16 13.67 5.89 -25.65
C ALA A 16 12.74 6.94 -25.08
N LEU A 17 11.56 7.04 -25.70
CA LEU A 17 10.44 7.84 -25.27
C LEU A 17 10.33 7.62 -23.76
N HIS A 18 10.72 8.64 -22.99
CA HIS A 18 10.21 8.84 -21.66
C HIS A 18 8.70 9.06 -21.83
N GLN A 19 7.97 7.96 -21.99
CA GLN A 19 6.54 7.94 -21.74
C GLN A 19 6.42 8.26 -20.27
N THR A 20 6.22 9.54 -20.00
CA THR A 20 5.71 10.03 -18.74
C THR A 20 4.31 9.42 -18.65
N LEU A 21 4.25 8.23 -18.03
CA LEU A 21 3.00 7.67 -17.57
C LEU A 21 2.33 8.77 -16.72
N PRO A 22 1.02 9.01 -16.88
CA PRO A 22 0.28 9.80 -15.90
C PRO A 22 0.66 9.31 -14.51
N SER A 23 0.83 10.21 -13.52
CA SER A 23 1.43 9.85 -12.22
C SER A 23 0.71 8.71 -11.47
N ASP A 24 -0.46 8.32 -11.97
CA ASP A 24 -1.39 7.32 -11.45
C ASP A 24 -1.29 5.93 -12.11
N ASP A 25 -0.64 5.79 -13.27
CA ASP A 25 -0.57 4.52 -14.00
C ASP A 25 0.66 3.72 -13.59
N ILE A 26 0.45 2.66 -12.80
CA ILE A 26 1.50 1.72 -12.44
C ILE A 26 1.82 0.80 -13.63
N HIS A 27 3.08 0.36 -13.77
CA HIS A 27 3.43 -0.60 -14.82
C HIS A 27 2.62 -1.91 -14.68
N ALA A 28 2.10 -2.43 -15.79
CA ALA A 28 1.25 -3.64 -15.82
C ALA A 28 1.87 -4.87 -15.14
N SER A 29 3.20 -5.04 -15.17
CA SER A 29 3.87 -6.14 -14.47
C SER A 29 3.79 -6.00 -12.94
N VAL A 30 3.77 -4.76 -12.44
CA VAL A 30 3.59 -4.49 -11.00
C VAL A 30 2.13 -4.71 -10.62
N GLU A 31 1.20 -4.24 -11.45
CA GLU A 31 -0.23 -4.48 -11.26
C GLU A 31 -0.54 -5.98 -11.21
N GLN A 32 0.00 -6.78 -12.13
CA GLN A 32 -0.18 -8.23 -12.13
C GLN A 32 0.38 -8.89 -10.86
N ALA A 33 1.58 -8.49 -10.41
CA ALA A 33 2.16 -9.04 -9.19
C ALA A 33 1.32 -8.69 -7.95
N LEU A 34 0.78 -7.47 -7.87
CA LEU A 34 -0.16 -7.09 -6.81
C LEU A 34 -1.48 -7.86 -6.94
N HIS A 35 -1.93 -8.12 -8.16
CA HIS A 35 -3.14 -8.91 -8.42
C HIS A 35 -2.99 -10.33 -7.89
N ASP A 36 -1.88 -11.01 -8.16
CA ASP A 36 -1.64 -12.38 -7.69
C ASP A 36 -1.57 -12.48 -6.15
N VAL A 37 -1.28 -11.37 -5.46
CA VAL A 37 -1.18 -11.31 -4.01
C VAL A 37 -2.50 -10.96 -3.33
N PHE A 38 -3.22 -9.96 -3.88
CA PHE A 38 -4.38 -9.35 -3.22
C PHE A 38 -5.74 -9.75 -3.82
N ALA A 39 -5.76 -10.40 -4.99
CA ALA A 39 -6.99 -11.00 -5.50
C ALA A 39 -7.54 -12.02 -4.50
N ASP A 40 -8.87 -12.08 -4.40
CA ASP A 40 -9.60 -12.92 -3.45
C ASP A 40 -9.31 -12.67 -1.95
N LYS A 41 -8.61 -11.58 -1.60
CA LYS A 41 -8.29 -11.22 -0.21
C LYS A 41 -9.21 -10.12 0.33
N TYR A 42 -9.43 -10.14 1.64
CA TYR A 42 -9.85 -8.97 2.38
C TYR A 42 -8.58 -8.28 2.90
N THR A 43 -8.34 -7.02 2.52
CA THR A 43 -7.06 -6.36 2.83
C THR A 43 -7.26 -5.19 3.78
N VAL A 44 -6.54 -5.20 4.89
CA VAL A 44 -6.51 -4.07 5.84
C VAL A 44 -5.14 -3.41 5.78
N LEU A 45 -5.06 -2.15 5.36
CA LEU A 45 -3.85 -1.35 5.48
C LEU A 45 -3.76 -0.78 6.89
N ILE A 46 -2.67 -1.04 7.61
CA ILE A 46 -2.35 -0.31 8.84
C ILE A 46 -1.53 0.91 8.47
N ASP A 47 -2.12 2.09 8.64
CA ASP A 47 -1.49 3.37 8.34
C ASP A 47 -1.10 4.08 9.64
N CYS A 48 0.20 4.16 9.92
CA CYS A 48 0.71 4.80 11.13
C CYS A 48 1.85 5.77 10.81
N GLU A 49 1.91 6.86 11.57
CA GLU A 49 3.05 7.78 11.51
C GLU A 49 4.17 7.28 12.46
N SER A 50 5.35 6.97 11.94
CA SER A 50 6.55 6.74 12.76
C SER A 50 7.79 7.34 12.13
N GLU A 51 8.49 8.18 12.89
CA GLU A 51 9.77 8.78 12.48
C GLU A 51 10.97 7.81 12.62
N ARG A 52 10.78 6.63 13.22
CA ARG A 52 11.89 5.73 13.60
C ARG A 52 11.62 4.25 13.36
N GLY A 53 10.66 3.89 12.51
CA GLY A 53 10.31 2.49 12.28
C GLY A 53 9.73 1.77 13.51
N VAL A 54 9.34 2.51 14.54
CA VAL A 54 8.79 1.97 15.78
C VAL A 54 7.40 2.54 16.00
N LEU A 55 6.42 1.65 16.23
CA LEU A 55 5.08 2.09 16.59
C LEU A 55 5.09 2.89 17.91
N PRO A 56 4.37 4.03 17.98
CA PRO A 56 4.09 4.70 19.24
C PRO A 56 3.53 3.73 20.29
N PRO A 57 3.87 3.89 21.59
CA PRO A 57 3.45 2.94 22.63
C PRO A 57 1.94 2.76 22.73
N ASP A 58 1.18 3.85 22.61
CA ASP A 58 -0.29 3.84 22.60
C ASP A 58 -0.85 3.10 21.38
N VAL A 59 -0.27 3.26 20.19
CA VAL A 59 -0.69 2.46 19.02
C VAL A 59 -0.38 0.97 19.23
N ARG A 60 0.79 0.65 19.79
CA ARG A 60 1.24 -0.74 19.98
C ARG A 60 0.31 -1.53 20.91
N GLU A 61 -0.22 -0.89 21.95
CA GLU A 61 -1.11 -1.54 22.92
C GLU A 61 -2.49 -1.85 22.33
N HIS A 62 -2.90 -1.14 21.28
CA HIS A 62 -4.25 -1.20 20.73
C HIS A 62 -4.36 -1.87 19.35
N VAL A 63 -3.31 -1.78 18.52
CA VAL A 63 -3.36 -2.17 17.09
C VAL A 63 -3.87 -3.57 16.82
N CYS A 64 -3.54 -4.55 17.67
CA CYS A 64 -4.04 -5.92 17.51
C CYS A 64 -5.56 -6.01 17.79
N SER A 65 -6.04 -5.30 18.81
CA SER A 65 -7.46 -5.27 19.17
C SER A 65 -8.27 -4.55 18.08
N ASP A 66 -7.79 -3.38 17.65
CA ASP A 66 -8.46 -2.56 16.64
C ASP A 66 -8.53 -3.29 15.29
N LEU A 67 -7.45 -3.98 14.89
CA LEU A 67 -7.44 -4.83 13.70
C LEU A 67 -8.46 -5.97 13.80
N GLY A 68 -8.54 -6.61 14.97
CA GLY A 68 -9.51 -7.67 15.23
C GLY A 68 -10.94 -7.16 15.12
N GLU A 69 -11.23 -5.99 15.71
CA GLU A 69 -12.54 -5.35 15.62
C GLU A 69 -12.91 -4.99 14.17
N ALA A 70 -11.99 -4.36 13.44
CA ALA A 70 -12.18 -3.98 12.05
C ALA A 70 -12.54 -5.19 11.17
N ILE A 71 -11.79 -6.29 11.29
CA ILE A 71 -12.05 -7.54 10.57
C ILE A 71 -13.40 -8.15 11.01
N LEU A 72 -13.70 -8.19 12.31
CA LEU A 72 -14.97 -8.75 12.80
C LEU A 72 -16.18 -7.96 12.31
N CYS A 73 -16.10 -6.63 12.28
CA CYS A 73 -17.11 -5.77 11.69
C CYS A 73 -17.28 -6.07 10.20
N ALA A 74 -16.19 -6.20 9.45
CA ALA A 74 -16.25 -6.57 8.04
C ALA A 74 -16.86 -7.96 7.81
N CYS A 75 -16.63 -8.91 8.72
CA CYS A 75 -17.18 -10.25 8.67
C CYS A 75 -18.71 -10.30 8.89
N ALA A 76 -19.30 -9.26 9.48
CA ALA A 76 -20.74 -9.16 9.60
C ALA A 76 -21.42 -9.00 8.22
N GLU A 77 -20.73 -8.40 7.24
CA GLU A 77 -21.21 -8.25 5.86
C GLU A 77 -20.88 -9.48 5.01
N ASP A 78 -19.67 -10.04 5.16
CA ASP A 78 -19.22 -11.24 4.47
C ASP A 78 -18.36 -12.11 5.41
N PRO A 79 -18.91 -13.21 5.94
CA PRO A 79 -18.19 -14.10 6.85
C PRO A 79 -16.91 -14.72 6.26
N THR A 80 -16.80 -14.79 4.94
CA THR A 80 -15.63 -15.38 4.29
C THR A 80 -14.40 -14.47 4.33
N ARG A 81 -14.57 -13.20 4.75
CA ARG A 81 -13.48 -12.24 4.89
C ARG A 81 -12.45 -12.67 5.93
N LEU A 82 -12.86 -13.30 7.03
CA LEU A 82 -11.97 -13.74 8.11
C LEU A 82 -10.85 -14.65 7.61
N GLU A 83 -11.21 -15.68 6.83
CA GLU A 83 -10.25 -16.68 6.31
C GLU A 83 -9.34 -16.12 5.21
N SER A 84 -9.75 -15.02 4.59
CA SER A 84 -9.01 -14.35 3.51
C SER A 84 -8.36 -13.04 3.93
N ALA A 85 -8.41 -12.70 5.23
CA ALA A 85 -7.89 -11.45 5.75
C ALA A 85 -6.37 -11.42 5.64
N VAL A 86 -5.85 -10.33 5.08
CA VAL A 86 -4.42 -10.05 4.96
C VAL A 86 -4.18 -8.63 5.45
N VAL A 87 -3.14 -8.47 6.26
CA VAL A 87 -2.67 -7.15 6.69
C VAL A 87 -1.66 -6.64 5.68
N LEU A 88 -1.90 -5.46 5.13
CA LEU A 88 -0.96 -4.73 4.31
C LEU A 88 -0.20 -3.73 5.18
N LEU A 89 1.12 -3.81 5.14
CA LEU A 89 2.01 -2.83 5.77
C LEU A 89 2.80 -2.09 4.69
N TYR A 90 3.05 -0.80 4.89
CA TYR A 90 3.89 -0.02 4.01
C TYR A 90 4.85 0.85 4.83
N GLY A 91 6.14 0.69 4.57
CA GLY A 91 7.18 1.38 5.33
C GLY A 91 8.52 0.69 5.18
N ASP A 92 9.53 1.17 5.88
CA ASP A 92 10.80 0.47 5.94
C ASP A 92 10.67 -0.90 6.65
N VAL A 93 11.76 -1.68 6.60
CA VAL A 93 11.81 -3.02 7.21
C VAL A 93 11.55 -2.96 8.71
N GLU A 94 12.06 -1.94 9.40
CA GLU A 94 11.93 -1.79 10.85
C GLU A 94 10.48 -1.54 11.25
N MET A 95 9.81 -0.61 10.57
CA MET A 95 8.38 -0.32 10.73
C MET A 95 7.53 -1.57 10.52
N CYS A 96 7.72 -2.25 9.39
CA CYS A 96 6.93 -3.43 9.05
C CYS A 96 7.13 -4.54 10.09
N THR A 97 8.37 -4.75 10.54
CA THR A 97 8.71 -5.73 11.58
C THR A 97 8.08 -5.35 12.94
N SER A 98 8.15 -4.07 13.32
CA SER A 98 7.57 -3.57 14.56
C SER A 98 6.06 -3.77 14.60
N ILE A 99 5.35 -3.48 13.50
CA ILE A 99 3.89 -3.65 13.44
C ILE A 99 3.53 -5.13 13.43
N ARG A 100 4.22 -5.95 12.62
CA ARG A 100 4.01 -7.41 12.59
C ARG A 100 4.16 -8.03 13.98
N GLY A 101 5.18 -7.63 14.74
CA GLY A 101 5.37 -8.06 16.13
C GLY A 101 4.23 -7.61 17.05
N ALA A 102 3.70 -6.40 16.86
CA ALA A 102 2.60 -5.87 17.67
C ALA A 102 1.26 -6.58 17.44
N ILE A 103 1.00 -7.05 16.22
CA ILE A 103 -0.20 -7.86 15.90
C ILE A 103 0.00 -9.36 16.16
N ASN A 104 1.15 -9.75 16.75
CA ASN A 104 1.47 -11.11 17.20
C ASN A 104 1.20 -12.20 16.15
N GLU A 105 1.47 -11.90 14.88
CA GLU A 105 1.25 -12.83 13.75
C GLU A 105 -0.19 -13.39 13.65
N ALA A 106 -1.18 -12.68 14.21
CA ALA A 106 -2.56 -13.13 14.24
C ALA A 106 -3.18 -13.28 12.84
N PHE A 107 -2.64 -12.54 11.87
CA PHE A 107 -3.08 -12.53 10.48
C PHE A 107 -1.87 -12.58 9.54
N PRO A 108 -2.00 -13.19 8.34
CA PRO A 108 -0.96 -13.12 7.32
C PRO A 108 -0.61 -11.68 6.97
N VAL A 109 0.68 -11.38 6.88
CA VAL A 109 1.17 -10.03 6.59
C VAL A 109 1.80 -9.98 5.21
N VAL A 110 1.38 -8.99 4.42
CA VAL A 110 2.10 -8.54 3.24
C VAL A 110 2.74 -7.19 3.53
N ALA A 111 4.07 -7.14 3.59
CA ALA A 111 4.82 -5.90 3.78
C ALA A 111 5.33 -5.38 2.43
N MET A 112 5.01 -4.13 2.13
CA MET A 112 5.49 -3.40 0.97
C MET A 112 6.60 -2.43 1.39
N VAL A 113 7.85 -2.82 1.13
CA VAL A 113 9.03 -2.10 1.59
C VAL A 113 9.66 -1.32 0.44
N PRO A 114 9.54 0.03 0.43
CA PRO A 114 10.24 0.85 -0.54
C PRO A 114 11.71 1.03 -0.16
N THR A 115 12.58 0.99 -1.17
CA THR A 115 14.00 1.34 -1.09
C THR A 115 14.28 2.53 -2.03
N GLU A 116 15.55 2.91 -2.17
CA GLU A 116 15.95 3.94 -3.14
C GLU A 116 15.61 3.55 -4.58
N ARG A 117 15.73 2.26 -4.92
CA ARG A 117 15.68 1.77 -6.32
C ARG A 117 14.52 0.83 -6.61
N HIS A 118 13.94 0.22 -5.59
CA HIS A 118 12.94 -0.84 -5.75
C HIS A 118 11.86 -0.72 -4.69
N VAL A 119 10.73 -1.36 -4.94
CA VAL A 119 9.76 -1.71 -3.90
C VAL A 119 9.68 -3.24 -3.88
N THR A 120 9.77 -3.80 -2.68
CA THR A 120 9.76 -5.25 -2.46
C THR A 120 8.55 -5.63 -1.65
N LEU A 121 7.84 -6.67 -2.09
CA LEU A 121 6.77 -7.29 -1.33
C LEU A 121 7.33 -8.49 -0.58
N TYR A 122 7.00 -8.56 0.71
CA TYR A 122 7.28 -9.68 1.57
C TYR A 122 5.98 -10.30 2.05
N ARG A 123 5.89 -11.63 2.07
CA ARG A 123 4.87 -12.37 2.83
C ARG A 123 5.57 -13.10 3.95
N ASP A 124 5.30 -12.74 5.19
CA ASP A 124 5.85 -13.41 6.38
C ASP A 124 7.39 -13.66 6.31
N ASP A 125 8.15 -12.70 5.75
CA ASP A 125 9.61 -12.69 5.47
C ASP A 125 10.07 -13.27 4.12
N GLU A 126 9.22 -13.94 3.36
CA GLU A 126 9.53 -14.40 2.01
C GLU A 126 9.35 -13.27 0.98
N VAL A 127 10.36 -13.03 0.14
CA VAL A 127 10.23 -12.10 -0.99
C VAL A 127 9.30 -12.72 -2.03
N ILE A 128 8.12 -12.14 -2.20
CA ILE A 128 7.13 -12.59 -3.19
C ILE A 128 7.23 -11.81 -4.50
N ALA A 129 7.66 -10.55 -4.46
CA ALA A 129 7.89 -9.74 -5.65
C ALA A 129 8.90 -8.62 -5.38
N THR A 130 9.63 -8.21 -6.42
CA THR A 130 10.45 -7.00 -6.40
C THR A 130 10.27 -6.28 -7.72
N PHE A 131 9.95 -5.00 -7.67
CA PHE A 131 9.80 -4.18 -8.87
C PHE A 131 10.63 -2.91 -8.77
N GLY A 132 11.10 -2.46 -9.94
CA GLY A 132 11.82 -1.19 -10.06
C GLY A 132 10.97 -0.04 -9.56
N LYS A 133 11.59 0.90 -8.84
CA LYS A 133 10.93 2.13 -8.41
C LYS A 133 10.71 3.01 -9.62
N VAL A 134 9.47 3.01 -10.09
CA VAL A 134 8.93 3.99 -11.04
C VAL A 134 8.68 5.29 -10.25
N PRO A 135 8.71 6.50 -10.85
CA PRO A 135 8.50 7.78 -10.14
C PRO A 135 7.08 7.99 -9.57
N HIS A 136 6.48 6.97 -8.96
CA HIS A 136 5.17 7.04 -8.33
C HIS A 136 5.28 7.43 -6.87
N LYS A 137 4.24 8.11 -6.37
CA LYS A 137 4.08 8.40 -4.94
C LYS A 137 3.80 7.10 -4.18
N PRO A 138 4.22 6.98 -2.91
CA PRO A 138 3.86 5.87 -2.02
C PRO A 138 2.39 5.43 -2.11
N TRP A 139 1.48 6.39 -2.04
CA TRP A 139 0.04 6.15 -2.13
C TRP A 139 -0.39 5.46 -3.42
N THR A 140 0.32 5.64 -4.54
CA THR A 140 -0.03 5.00 -5.82
C THR A 140 0.00 3.48 -5.71
N PHE A 141 1.03 2.92 -5.07
CA PHE A 141 1.17 1.47 -4.89
C PHE A 141 0.10 0.92 -3.95
N LEU A 142 -0.12 1.62 -2.83
CA LEU A 142 -1.15 1.28 -1.85
C LEU A 142 -2.55 1.34 -2.45
N ARG A 143 -2.88 2.40 -3.19
CA ARG A 143 -4.16 2.58 -3.87
C ARG A 143 -4.43 1.46 -4.87
N VAL A 144 -3.42 1.05 -5.64
CA VAL A 144 -3.57 -0.08 -6.59
C VAL A 144 -3.81 -1.39 -5.82
N ALA A 145 -3.02 -1.67 -4.78
CA ALA A 145 -3.20 -2.88 -3.97
C ALA A 145 -4.60 -2.95 -3.32
N LEU A 146 -5.02 -1.87 -2.67
CA LEU A 146 -6.35 -1.75 -2.04
C LEU A 146 -7.46 -1.77 -3.09
N GLY A 147 -7.25 -1.16 -4.26
CA GLY A 147 -8.19 -1.19 -5.38
C GLY A 147 -8.39 -2.60 -5.94
N ILE A 148 -7.32 -3.40 -6.04
CA ILE A 148 -7.38 -4.81 -6.41
C ILE A 148 -8.15 -5.60 -5.35
N ALA A 149 -7.80 -5.47 -4.07
CA ALA A 149 -8.50 -6.14 -2.97
C ALA A 149 -9.99 -5.74 -2.89
N GLY A 150 -10.33 -4.49 -3.23
CA GLY A 150 -11.71 -4.01 -3.27
C GLY A 150 -12.51 -4.51 -4.48
N LYS A 151 -11.90 -4.58 -5.67
CA LYS A 151 -12.61 -4.93 -6.93
C LYS A 151 -12.57 -6.42 -7.27
N ALA A 152 -11.44 -7.06 -7.03
CA ALA A 152 -11.15 -8.46 -7.33
C ALA A 152 -10.94 -9.31 -6.07
N GLY A 153 -10.96 -8.69 -4.88
CA GLY A 153 -10.96 -9.37 -3.60
C GLY A 153 -12.31 -9.28 -2.90
N LYS A 154 -12.29 -9.41 -1.58
CA LYS A 154 -13.48 -9.40 -0.72
C LYS A 154 -13.74 -8.05 -0.07
N GLY A 155 -12.87 -7.08 -0.32
CA GLY A 155 -12.93 -5.74 0.26
C GLY A 155 -11.55 -5.24 0.69
N ALA A 156 -11.50 -3.94 0.97
CA ALA A 156 -10.33 -3.28 1.49
C ALA A 156 -10.73 -2.20 2.49
N GLU A 157 -9.91 -2.00 3.52
CA GLU A 157 -10.04 -0.87 4.44
C GLU A 157 -8.66 -0.33 4.85
N VAL A 158 -8.67 0.87 5.42
CA VAL A 158 -7.51 1.51 6.03
C VAL A 158 -7.78 1.75 7.52
N LEU A 159 -6.92 1.21 8.39
CA LEU A 159 -6.89 1.47 9.82
C LEU A 159 -5.82 2.53 10.10
N SER A 160 -6.23 3.78 10.30
CA SER A 160 -5.31 4.93 10.37
C SER A 160 -5.08 5.43 11.80
N TYR A 161 -3.81 5.55 12.15
CA TYR A 161 -3.26 6.09 13.40
C TYR A 161 -2.50 7.39 13.10
N ALA A 162 -3.21 8.38 12.54
CA ALA A 162 -2.67 9.66 12.06
C ALA A 162 -1.63 9.54 10.92
N GLY A 163 -1.58 8.40 10.23
CA GLY A 163 -0.74 8.27 9.05
C GLY A 163 -1.22 9.10 7.87
N ALA A 164 -0.31 9.35 6.93
CA ALA A 164 -0.57 10.21 5.77
C ALA A 164 -1.51 9.56 4.73
N HIS A 165 -1.79 8.27 4.85
CA HIS A 165 -2.58 7.52 3.87
C HIS A 165 -4.07 7.49 4.20
N GLY A 166 -4.48 7.69 5.46
CA GLY A 166 -5.89 7.71 5.86
C GLY A 166 -6.70 8.80 5.14
N MET A 167 -6.17 10.02 5.04
CA MET A 167 -6.85 11.10 4.30
C MET A 167 -6.92 10.78 2.79
N ALA A 168 -5.85 10.24 2.22
CA ALA A 168 -5.82 9.86 0.81
C ALA A 168 -6.83 8.74 0.50
N ALA A 169 -6.97 7.77 1.41
CA ALA A 169 -7.95 6.69 1.33
C ALA A 169 -9.39 7.20 1.36
N MET A 170 -9.70 8.14 2.27
CA MET A 170 -11.01 8.79 2.32
C MET A 170 -11.35 9.53 1.02
N LEU A 171 -10.38 10.27 0.45
CA LEU A 171 -10.57 10.98 -0.81
C LEU A 171 -10.82 10.01 -1.99
N ASP A 172 -10.21 8.84 -1.94
CA ASP A 172 -10.41 7.75 -2.90
C ASP A 172 -11.63 6.86 -2.58
N ALA A 173 -12.45 7.25 -1.60
CA ALA A 173 -13.63 6.51 -1.12
C ALA A 173 -13.34 5.06 -0.66
N ILE A 174 -12.12 4.81 -0.16
CA ILE A 174 -11.75 3.56 0.50
C ILE A 174 -12.17 3.65 1.98
N PRO A 175 -12.90 2.65 2.53
CA PRO A 175 -13.27 2.63 3.94
C PRO A 175 -12.07 2.89 4.84
N THR A 176 -12.20 3.86 5.76
CA THR A 176 -11.10 4.25 6.64
C THR A 176 -11.62 4.42 8.07
N SER A 177 -10.97 3.74 9.00
CA SER A 177 -11.24 3.80 10.44
C SER A 177 -10.09 4.53 11.14
N PHE A 178 -10.40 5.31 12.18
CA PHE A 178 -9.40 6.05 12.96
C PHE A 178 -9.60 5.75 14.46
N PRO A 179 -9.04 4.65 14.98
CA PRO A 179 -9.35 4.19 16.34
C PRO A 179 -8.97 5.16 17.46
N LEU A 180 -7.92 5.98 17.25
CA LEU A 180 -7.42 6.94 18.25
C LEU A 180 -8.02 8.35 18.10
N GLN A 181 -9.27 8.47 17.61
CA GLN A 181 -9.88 9.72 17.17
C GLN A 181 -9.99 10.85 18.20
N ASP A 182 -9.77 10.61 19.50
CA ASP A 182 -9.73 11.67 20.52
C ASP A 182 -8.61 12.71 20.28
N ARG A 183 -7.64 12.45 19.38
CA ARG A 183 -6.56 13.40 19.04
C ARG A 183 -6.57 13.96 17.61
N VAL A 184 -7.41 13.44 16.70
CA VAL A 184 -7.37 13.76 15.26
C VAL A 184 -8.61 14.51 14.76
N VAL A 185 -9.78 14.29 15.37
CA VAL A 185 -11.06 14.87 14.93
C VAL A 185 -11.02 16.41 14.90
N ALA A 186 -10.33 17.05 15.85
CA ALA A 186 -10.23 18.51 15.89
C ALA A 186 -9.55 19.13 14.65
N SER A 187 -8.57 18.45 14.06
CA SER A 187 -7.83 18.97 12.90
C SER A 187 -8.55 18.71 11.58
N ILE A 188 -9.29 17.60 11.48
CA ILE A 188 -10.06 17.25 10.28
C ILE A 188 -11.34 18.08 10.19
N GLN A 189 -12.04 18.30 11.31
CA GLN A 189 -13.21 19.19 11.35
C GLN A 189 -12.84 20.62 10.94
N ALA A 190 -11.69 21.12 11.42
CA ALA A 190 -11.19 22.44 11.07
C ALA A 190 -10.86 22.60 9.57
N LEU A 191 -10.25 21.59 8.94
CA LEU A 191 -9.95 21.60 7.49
C LEU A 191 -11.21 21.53 6.62
N VAL A 192 -12.20 20.75 7.04
CA VAL A 192 -13.49 20.60 6.33
C VAL A 192 -14.32 21.87 6.44
N ASP A 193 -14.23 22.60 7.56
CA ASP A 193 -14.93 23.87 7.74
C ASP A 193 -14.26 25.02 6.97
N GLU A 194 -12.92 25.07 6.87
CA GLU A 194 -12.20 26.06 6.05
C GLU A 194 -12.46 25.90 4.55
N THR A 195 -12.73 24.68 4.07
CA THR A 195 -13.05 24.43 2.65
C THR A 195 -14.51 24.72 2.29
N ARG A 196 -15.35 25.08 3.27
CA ARG A 196 -16.77 25.43 3.09
C ARG A 196 -17.08 26.92 3.23
N THR A 197 -16.08 27.76 3.55
CA THR A 197 -16.15 29.22 3.60
C THR A 197 -15.44 29.86 2.41
#